data_AF-A0A5N8XVB8-F1
#
_entry.id   AF-A0A5N8XVB8-F1
#
_cell.length_a   1.000
_cell.length_b   1.000
_cell.length_c   1.000
_cell.angle_alpha   90.00
_cell.angle_beta   90.00
_cell.angle_gamma   90.00
#
_symmetry.space_group_name_H-M   'P 1'
#
loop_
_entity.id
_entity.type
_entity.pdbx_description
1 polymer ?
#
loop_
_entity_poly.entity_id
_entity_poly.type
_entity_poly.pdbx_seq_one_letter_code
_entity_poly.pdbx_strand_id
1 'polypeptide(L)'
;MLDEAWDEWLRNSPLGSELRIWCQEAPERMRRVGRDAYRERLAALLSAASARDCAAAGLGCTRRLDRVCREPLVCRLDSSEPSAAEEVPRFEREGPVPGACGGFHGFWTDFEVHVWFAGRGDRHRAVFWHDMAASAVRLWVDGAVVGAGAFLDSYGHWLGGRFLVVQAAGPDDHPRQTYGPGLLCTGIVSVLIHDVAHGSTRTLVPGPHETWTDPRVVLSGGTLRVYATPEALSADVPDRILPAESPSE
;
A
#
# COMPACT_ATOMS: atom_id res chain seq x y z
N MET A 1 23.34 -13.64 -19.99
CA MET A 1 23.88 -12.40 -19.37
C MET A 1 22.84 -11.55 -18.63
N LEU A 2 21.52 -11.73 -18.79
CA LEU A 2 20.48 -10.82 -18.24
C LEU A 2 19.81 -11.30 -16.93
N ASP A 3 19.63 -12.61 -16.77
CA ASP A 3 19.24 -13.22 -15.48
C ASP A 3 20.38 -13.13 -14.43
N GLU A 4 21.62 -12.94 -14.87
CA GLU A 4 22.82 -12.99 -14.03
C GLU A 4 22.81 -11.95 -12.90
N ALA A 5 22.26 -10.76 -13.10
CA ALA A 5 22.25 -9.70 -12.08
C ALA A 5 21.23 -9.95 -10.96
N TRP A 6 20.02 -10.43 -11.30
CA TRP A 6 19.04 -10.81 -10.28
C TRP A 6 19.40 -12.15 -9.66
N ASP A 7 19.93 -13.10 -10.43
CA ASP A 7 20.42 -14.35 -9.88
C ASP A 7 21.60 -14.10 -8.93
N GLU A 8 22.49 -13.14 -9.22
CA GLU A 8 23.54 -12.70 -8.29
C GLU A 8 22.96 -12.08 -7.02
N TRP A 9 21.96 -11.20 -7.13
CA TRP A 9 21.27 -10.66 -5.96
C TRP A 9 20.64 -11.76 -5.12
N LEU A 10 19.90 -12.68 -5.74
CA LEU A 10 19.20 -13.77 -5.09
C LEU A 10 20.16 -14.76 -4.41
N ARG A 11 21.33 -15.03 -5.02
CA ARG A 11 22.41 -15.80 -4.37
C ARG A 11 22.86 -15.17 -3.05
N ASN A 12 22.74 -13.85 -2.91
CA ASN A 12 23.13 -13.10 -1.71
C ASN A 12 21.94 -12.71 -0.81
N SER A 13 20.70 -12.95 -1.24
CA SER A 13 19.48 -12.65 -0.48
C SER A 13 18.67 -13.94 -0.25
N PRO A 14 18.84 -14.60 0.92
CA PRO A 14 18.05 -15.77 1.27
C PRO A 14 16.54 -15.48 1.22
N LEU A 15 16.16 -14.28 1.66
CA LEU A 15 14.77 -13.85 1.67
C LEU A 15 14.22 -13.62 0.26
N GLY A 16 14.98 -12.95 -0.61
CA GLY A 16 14.58 -12.78 -2.01
C GLY A 16 14.47 -14.12 -2.75
N SER A 17 15.39 -15.05 -2.48
CA SER A 17 15.34 -16.41 -3.03
C SER A 17 14.10 -17.16 -2.57
N GLU A 18 13.78 -17.12 -1.27
CA GLU A 18 12.56 -17.72 -0.77
C GLU A 18 11.32 -17.07 -1.39
N LEU A 19 11.25 -15.72 -1.42
CA LEU A 19 10.14 -15.00 -2.01
C LEU A 19 9.92 -15.38 -3.47
N ARG A 20 10.98 -15.47 -4.29
CA ARG A 20 10.90 -15.90 -5.69
C ARG A 20 10.27 -17.28 -5.82
N ILE A 21 10.72 -18.25 -5.02
CA ILE A 21 10.18 -19.62 -5.03
C ILE A 21 8.69 -19.61 -4.68
N TRP A 22 8.31 -18.86 -3.65
CA TRP A 22 6.90 -18.77 -3.23
C TRP A 22 6.02 -18.15 -4.33
N CYS A 23 6.48 -17.09 -4.99
CA CYS A 23 5.76 -16.44 -6.08
C CYS A 23 5.64 -17.33 -7.33
N GLN A 24 6.70 -18.06 -7.71
CA GLN A 24 6.73 -18.89 -8.92
C GLN A 24 5.92 -20.19 -8.77
N GLU A 25 5.90 -20.78 -7.58
CA GLU A 25 5.20 -22.04 -7.28
C GLU A 25 3.85 -21.81 -6.60
N ALA A 26 3.25 -20.63 -6.76
CA ALA A 26 2.04 -20.24 -6.02
C ALA A 26 0.91 -21.29 -6.09
N PRO A 27 0.51 -21.81 -7.28
CA PRO A 27 -0.57 -22.81 -7.36
C PRO A 27 -0.24 -24.10 -6.61
N GLU A 28 0.97 -24.65 -6.80
CA GLU A 28 1.44 -25.87 -6.14
C GLU A 28 1.51 -25.70 -4.62
N ARG A 29 2.05 -24.56 -4.17
CA ARG A 29 2.17 -24.26 -2.73
C ARG A 29 0.83 -24.06 -2.08
N MET A 30 -0.07 -23.29 -2.68
CA MET A 30 -1.43 -23.13 -2.18
C MET A 30 -2.16 -24.47 -2.06
N ARG A 31 -2.01 -25.38 -3.04
CA ARG A 31 -2.56 -26.74 -2.93
C ARG A 31 -1.97 -27.55 -1.78
N ARG A 32 -0.68 -27.38 -1.49
CA ARG A 32 0.03 -28.15 -0.44
C ARG A 32 -0.25 -27.64 0.97
N VAL A 33 -0.19 -26.33 1.19
CA VAL A 33 -0.28 -25.74 2.55
C VAL A 33 -1.65 -25.13 2.86
N GLY A 34 -2.51 -24.99 1.85
CA GLY A 34 -3.79 -24.29 1.95
C GLY A 34 -3.67 -22.79 1.68
N ARG A 35 -4.77 -22.18 1.21
CA ARG A 35 -4.84 -20.76 0.81
C ARG A 35 -4.46 -19.81 1.94
N ASP A 36 -5.01 -20.03 3.14
CA ASP A 36 -4.76 -19.16 4.29
C ASP A 36 -3.30 -19.20 4.74
N ALA A 37 -2.73 -20.40 4.94
CA ALA A 37 -1.34 -20.53 5.32
C ALA A 37 -0.39 -19.97 4.24
N TYR A 38 -0.75 -20.14 2.97
CA TYR A 38 0.02 -19.55 1.88
C TYR A 38 0.00 -18.01 1.93
N ARG A 39 -1.17 -17.42 2.12
CA ARG A 39 -1.34 -15.96 2.26
C ARG A 39 -0.52 -15.42 3.43
N GLU A 40 -0.67 -15.99 4.62
CA GLU A 40 0.04 -15.50 5.81
C GLU A 40 1.57 -15.59 5.61
N ARG A 41 2.06 -16.67 5.01
CA ARG A 41 3.49 -16.83 4.74
C ARG A 41 3.99 -15.87 3.66
N LEU A 42 3.26 -15.70 2.56
CA LEU A 42 3.68 -14.75 1.52
C LEU A 42 3.64 -13.31 2.04
N ALA A 43 2.61 -12.94 2.80
CA ALA A 43 2.51 -11.63 3.43
C ALA A 43 3.69 -11.38 4.40
N ALA A 44 4.09 -12.38 5.19
CA ALA A 44 5.26 -12.29 6.06
C ALA A 44 6.57 -12.12 5.28
N LEU A 45 6.75 -12.85 4.18
CA LEU A 45 7.93 -12.72 3.31
C LEU A 45 8.00 -11.32 2.69
N LEU A 46 6.88 -10.81 2.13
CA LEU A 46 6.79 -9.47 1.55
C LEU A 46 6.99 -8.37 2.61
N SER A 47 6.51 -8.61 3.84
CA SER A 47 6.73 -7.72 4.99
C SER A 47 8.17 -7.72 5.49
N ALA A 48 9.03 -8.65 5.05
CA ALA A 48 10.45 -8.66 5.35
C ALA A 48 11.34 -8.33 4.12
N ALA A 49 10.82 -8.47 2.90
CA ALA A 49 11.54 -8.26 1.63
C ALA A 49 11.92 -6.81 1.37
N SER A 50 13.16 -6.54 0.94
CA SER A 50 13.50 -5.22 0.40
C SER A 50 12.81 -4.99 -0.95
N ALA A 51 12.75 -3.74 -1.42
CA ALA A 51 12.28 -3.45 -2.78
C ALA A 51 13.07 -4.23 -3.87
N ARG A 52 14.36 -4.51 -3.64
CA ARG A 52 15.15 -5.34 -4.57
C ARG A 52 14.73 -6.80 -4.54
N ASP A 53 14.37 -7.34 -3.38
CA ASP A 53 13.86 -8.70 -3.27
C ASP A 53 12.52 -8.85 -4.00
N CYS A 54 11.62 -7.87 -3.86
CA CYS A 54 10.36 -7.81 -4.60
C CYS A 54 10.58 -7.80 -6.12
N ALA A 55 11.50 -6.97 -6.61
CA ALA A 55 11.86 -6.91 -8.02
C ALA A 55 12.48 -8.24 -8.52
N ALA A 56 13.43 -8.80 -7.76
CA ALA A 56 14.11 -10.04 -8.09
C ALA A 56 13.18 -11.27 -8.06
N ALA A 57 12.13 -11.22 -7.23
CA ALA A 57 11.05 -12.21 -7.22
C ALA A 57 10.11 -12.09 -8.43
N GLY A 58 10.25 -11.05 -9.24
CA GLY A 58 9.48 -10.83 -10.48
C GLY A 58 8.20 -10.02 -10.28
N LEU A 59 8.03 -9.32 -9.16
CA LEU A 59 6.92 -8.38 -8.98
C LEU A 59 7.10 -7.16 -9.89
N GLY A 60 6.02 -6.70 -10.53
CA GLY A 60 6.03 -5.51 -11.36
C GLY A 60 6.05 -4.24 -10.50
N CYS A 61 6.49 -3.11 -11.06
CA CYS A 61 6.51 -1.83 -10.33
C CYS A 61 5.34 -0.94 -10.75
N THR A 62 4.86 -0.10 -9.81
CA THR A 62 3.73 0.81 -10.01
C THR A 62 3.89 1.84 -11.14
N ARG A 63 5.12 2.17 -11.58
CA ARG A 63 5.35 3.08 -12.72
C ARG A 63 5.19 2.44 -14.09
N ARG A 64 5.27 1.11 -14.19
CA ARG A 64 5.22 0.38 -15.46
C ARG A 64 4.29 -0.82 -15.31
N LEU A 65 2.99 -0.52 -15.24
CA LEU A 65 1.93 -1.53 -15.23
C LEU A 65 1.92 -2.38 -16.52
N ASP A 66 2.53 -1.87 -17.60
CA ASP A 66 2.62 -2.52 -18.91
C ASP A 66 3.67 -3.64 -18.99
N ARG A 67 4.61 -3.72 -18.04
CA ARG A 67 5.67 -4.74 -18.05
C ARG A 67 6.29 -4.96 -16.67
N VAL A 68 6.71 -6.19 -16.40
CA VAL A 68 7.49 -6.50 -15.19
C VAL A 68 8.81 -5.72 -15.22
N CYS A 69 9.23 -5.16 -14.09
CA CYS A 69 10.57 -4.57 -13.91
C CYS A 69 11.64 -5.66 -13.90
N ARG A 70 11.81 -6.35 -15.03
CA ARG A 70 12.74 -7.50 -15.15
C ARG A 70 14.19 -7.06 -15.23
N GLU A 71 14.48 -5.78 -15.47
CA GLU A 71 15.84 -5.31 -15.72
C GLU A 71 16.26 -4.17 -14.78
N PRO A 72 17.31 -4.36 -13.96
CA PRO A 72 17.86 -3.31 -13.10
C PRO A 72 18.30 -2.05 -13.87
N LEU A 73 18.72 -2.20 -15.13
CA LEU A 73 19.12 -1.08 -16.00
C LEU A 73 17.94 -0.18 -16.35
N VAL A 74 16.74 -0.73 -16.57
CA VAL A 74 15.53 0.06 -16.84
C VAL A 74 15.15 0.91 -15.62
N CYS A 75 15.34 0.38 -14.41
CA CYS A 75 15.17 1.15 -13.18
C CYS A 75 16.26 2.23 -12.97
N ARG A 76 17.43 2.10 -13.61
CA ARG A 76 18.56 3.07 -13.55
C ARG A 76 18.49 4.17 -14.60
N LEU A 77 17.77 3.96 -15.70
CA LEU A 77 17.67 4.91 -16.82
C LEU A 77 16.73 6.10 -16.55
N ASP A 78 15.87 6.01 -15.53
CA ASP A 78 15.06 7.15 -15.08
C ASP A 78 15.94 8.12 -14.26
N SER A 79 16.65 8.99 -14.99
CA SER A 79 17.48 10.05 -14.43
C SER A 79 16.59 11.10 -13.74
N SER A 80 16.89 11.40 -12.48
CA SER A 80 16.24 12.46 -11.72
C SER A 80 16.76 13.84 -12.14
N GLU A 81 16.29 14.40 -13.26
CA GLU A 81 16.46 15.83 -13.46
C GLU A 81 15.40 16.60 -12.64
N PRO A 82 15.82 17.54 -11.76
CA PRO A 82 14.90 18.38 -11.02
C PRO A 82 14.24 19.37 -11.98
N SER A 83 12.97 19.18 -12.29
CA SER A 83 12.16 20.25 -12.88
C SER A 83 12.10 21.40 -11.87
N ALA A 84 12.57 22.58 -12.28
CA ALA A 84 12.62 23.80 -11.49
C ALA A 84 11.24 24.47 -11.30
N ALA A 85 10.15 23.80 -11.69
CA ALA A 85 8.79 24.30 -11.56
C ALA A 85 7.95 23.31 -10.77
N GLU A 86 7.36 23.83 -9.68
CA GLU A 86 6.23 23.31 -8.87
C GLU A 86 6.57 22.96 -7.42
N GLU A 87 6.18 23.87 -6.53
CA GLU A 87 6.02 23.73 -5.07
C GLU A 87 4.81 22.84 -4.72
N VAL A 88 4.62 21.74 -5.44
CA VAL A 88 3.73 20.67 -5.00
C VAL A 88 4.49 19.86 -3.95
N PRO A 89 3.88 19.51 -2.78
CA PRO A 89 4.55 18.68 -1.79
C PRO A 89 5.04 17.40 -2.47
N ARG A 90 6.37 17.29 -2.58
CA ARG A 90 7.04 16.16 -3.21
C ARG A 90 6.59 14.92 -2.46
N PHE A 91 5.75 14.08 -3.07
CA PHE A 91 5.59 12.70 -2.64
C PHE A 91 7.01 12.10 -2.58
N GLU A 92 7.49 11.83 -1.37
CA GLU A 92 8.87 11.42 -1.12
C GLU A 92 9.16 10.14 -1.91
N ARG A 93 9.95 10.29 -2.98
CA ARG A 93 10.39 9.21 -3.86
C ARG A 93 11.62 8.57 -3.26
N GLU A 94 11.49 7.37 -2.72
CA GLU A 94 12.65 6.52 -2.50
C GLU A 94 12.34 5.04 -2.76
N GLY A 95 13.36 4.40 -3.30
CA GLY A 95 13.45 2.97 -3.55
C GLY A 95 14.94 2.64 -3.69
N PRO A 96 15.31 1.44 -4.17
CA PRO A 96 16.64 0.86 -3.96
C PRO A 96 17.81 1.53 -4.72
N VAL A 97 17.51 2.59 -5.47
CA VAL A 97 18.40 3.56 -6.14
C VAL A 97 17.68 4.91 -5.99
N PRO A 98 18.37 6.06 -5.83
CA PRO A 98 17.71 7.36 -5.95
C PRO A 98 16.83 7.39 -7.22
N GLY A 99 15.50 7.48 -7.06
CA GLY A 99 14.53 7.46 -8.18
C GLY A 99 13.73 6.15 -8.41
N ALA A 100 13.94 5.09 -7.63
CA ALA A 100 13.24 3.81 -7.82
C ALA A 100 11.77 3.79 -7.33
N CYS A 101 11.08 2.68 -7.60
CA CYS A 101 9.63 2.52 -7.40
C CYS A 101 9.24 2.42 -5.93
N GLY A 102 8.24 3.22 -5.50
CA GLY A 102 7.69 3.18 -4.13
C GLY A 102 6.75 2.00 -3.85
N GLY A 103 6.49 1.14 -4.85
CA GLY A 103 5.68 -0.05 -4.67
C GLY A 103 5.75 -1.06 -5.81
N PHE A 104 5.33 -2.28 -5.50
CA PHE A 104 5.38 -3.45 -6.36
C PHE A 104 4.04 -4.19 -6.37
N HIS A 105 3.74 -4.87 -7.47
CA HIS A 105 2.51 -5.63 -7.67
C HIS A 105 2.81 -7.05 -8.15
N GLY A 106 1.99 -7.99 -7.71
CA GLY A 106 1.96 -9.36 -8.23
C GLY A 106 0.53 -9.77 -8.53
N PHE A 107 0.33 -10.41 -9.68
CA PHE A 107 -0.98 -10.86 -10.13
C PHE A 107 -0.98 -12.36 -10.36
N TRP A 108 -1.95 -13.04 -9.76
CA TRP A 108 -2.26 -14.44 -9.97
C TRP A 108 -3.76 -14.59 -10.23
N THR A 109 -4.17 -15.76 -10.72
CA THR A 109 -5.58 -16.04 -11.03
C THR A 109 -6.51 -15.81 -9.83
N ASP A 110 -6.05 -16.14 -8.63
CA ASP A 110 -6.88 -16.17 -7.42
C ASP A 110 -6.73 -14.92 -6.53
N PHE A 111 -5.65 -14.16 -6.70
CA PHE A 111 -5.30 -13.05 -5.83
C PHE A 111 -4.31 -12.09 -6.49
N GLU A 112 -4.27 -10.90 -5.94
CA GLU A 112 -3.39 -9.81 -6.28
C GLU A 112 -2.66 -9.38 -5.00
N VAL A 113 -1.39 -8.96 -5.12
CA VAL A 113 -0.66 -8.35 -4.01
C VAL A 113 -0.09 -7.00 -4.42
N HIS A 114 -0.17 -6.04 -3.50
CA HIS A 114 0.51 -4.76 -3.61
C HIS A 114 1.42 -4.55 -2.41
N VAL A 115 2.67 -4.22 -2.66
CA VAL A 115 3.65 -3.87 -1.62
C VAL A 115 4.01 -2.41 -1.78
N TRP A 116 3.90 -1.62 -0.70
CA TRP A 116 4.19 -0.20 -0.68
C TRP A 116 5.20 0.13 0.42
N PHE A 117 6.25 0.85 0.06
CA PHE A 117 7.33 1.21 0.98
C PHE A 117 7.16 2.65 1.48
N ALA A 118 7.44 2.88 2.76
CA ALA A 118 7.35 4.20 3.37
C ALA A 118 8.68 4.94 3.30
N GLY A 119 8.64 6.12 2.67
CA GLY A 119 9.67 7.15 2.78
C GLY A 119 11.06 6.70 2.33
N ARG A 120 12.05 7.44 2.83
CA ARG A 120 13.46 7.24 2.49
C ARG A 120 14.05 6.02 3.22
N GLY A 121 14.48 4.99 2.49
CA GLY A 121 15.12 3.78 3.04
C GLY A 121 14.23 2.56 3.33
N ASP A 122 13.02 2.49 2.77
CA ASP A 122 12.15 1.29 2.81
C ASP A 122 11.87 0.77 4.23
N ARG A 123 11.85 1.67 5.23
CA ARG A 123 11.78 1.27 6.66
C ARG A 123 10.49 0.53 7.00
N HIS A 124 9.37 1.06 6.52
CA HIS A 124 8.05 0.47 6.73
C HIS A 124 7.47 -0.04 5.42
N ARG A 125 6.68 -1.11 5.49
CA ARG A 125 6.02 -1.71 4.33
C ARG A 125 4.57 -2.00 4.62
N ALA A 126 3.73 -1.73 3.64
CA ALA A 126 2.35 -2.16 3.59
C ALA A 126 2.22 -3.25 2.53
N VAL A 127 1.59 -4.37 2.89
CA VAL A 127 1.25 -5.47 1.97
C VAL A 127 -0.25 -5.56 1.91
N PHE A 128 -0.82 -5.22 0.77
CA PHE A 128 -2.23 -5.43 0.45
C PHE A 128 -2.36 -6.76 -0.28
N TRP A 129 -3.24 -7.62 0.20
CA TRP A 129 -3.64 -8.84 -0.46
C TRP A 129 -5.08 -8.69 -0.90
N HIS A 130 -5.31 -8.66 -2.20
CA HIS A 130 -6.65 -8.65 -2.78
C HIS A 130 -7.05 -10.07 -3.16
N ASP A 131 -8.04 -10.61 -2.46
CA ASP A 131 -8.65 -11.88 -2.78
C ASP A 131 -9.71 -11.68 -3.88
N MET A 132 -9.42 -12.14 -5.10
CA MET A 132 -10.30 -11.92 -6.26
C MET A 132 -11.66 -12.62 -6.10
N ALA A 133 -11.68 -13.78 -5.44
CA ALA A 133 -12.89 -14.59 -5.26
C ALA A 133 -13.82 -13.99 -4.19
N ALA A 134 -13.25 -13.49 -3.10
CA ALA A 134 -14.00 -12.82 -2.04
C ALA A 134 -14.22 -11.32 -2.31
N SER A 135 -13.56 -10.76 -3.34
CA SER A 135 -13.45 -9.32 -3.60
C SER A 135 -13.03 -8.55 -2.35
N ALA A 136 -12.13 -9.11 -1.53
CA ALA A 136 -11.78 -8.60 -0.22
C ALA A 136 -10.29 -8.31 -0.10
N VAL A 137 -9.96 -7.20 0.55
CA VAL A 137 -8.57 -6.79 0.79
C VAL A 137 -8.18 -7.05 2.23
N ARG A 138 -7.02 -7.67 2.43
CA ARG A 138 -6.35 -7.79 3.73
C ARG A 138 -5.05 -6.99 3.70
N LEU A 139 -4.73 -6.35 4.82
CA LEU A 139 -3.60 -5.46 4.95
C LEU A 139 -2.66 -5.94 6.06
N TRP A 140 -1.37 -6.01 5.74
CA TRP A 140 -0.30 -6.13 6.72
C TRP A 140 0.55 -4.88 6.67
N VAL A 141 0.95 -4.38 7.84
CA VAL A 141 1.95 -3.32 7.97
C VAL A 141 3.09 -3.86 8.84
N ASP A 142 4.29 -3.91 8.27
CA ASP A 142 5.47 -4.52 8.92
C ASP A 142 5.20 -5.94 9.50
N GLY A 143 4.35 -6.70 8.80
CA GLY A 143 3.96 -8.06 9.19
C GLY A 143 2.81 -8.16 10.18
N ALA A 144 2.34 -7.04 10.75
CA ALA A 144 1.15 -7.00 11.61
C ALA A 144 -0.12 -6.82 10.78
N VAL A 145 -1.16 -7.60 11.05
CA VAL A 145 -2.48 -7.43 10.40
C VAL A 145 -3.11 -6.13 10.86
N VAL A 146 -3.54 -5.29 9.92
CA VAL A 146 -4.16 -3.98 10.18
C VAL A 146 -5.55 -3.94 9.54
N GLY A 147 -6.51 -3.33 10.24
CA GLY A 147 -7.86 -3.14 9.71
C GLY A 147 -8.69 -4.43 9.61
N ALA A 148 -8.42 -5.42 10.47
CA ALA A 148 -9.20 -6.66 10.51
C ALA A 148 -10.71 -6.37 10.65
N GLY A 149 -11.52 -6.96 9.77
CA GLY A 149 -12.97 -6.77 9.73
C GLY A 149 -13.45 -5.55 8.93
N ALA A 150 -12.55 -4.68 8.48
CA ALA A 150 -12.89 -3.60 7.56
C ALA A 150 -12.80 -4.07 6.10
N PHE A 151 -13.68 -3.53 5.26
CA PHE A 151 -13.60 -3.72 3.81
C PHE A 151 -12.72 -2.59 3.25
N LEU A 152 -11.46 -2.92 2.96
CA LEU A 152 -10.42 -1.94 2.60
C LEU A 152 -10.29 -1.79 1.08
N ASP A 153 -9.84 -0.63 0.65
CA ASP A 153 -9.31 -0.44 -0.69
C ASP A 153 -7.99 -1.23 -0.86
N SER A 154 -7.71 -1.59 -2.11
CA SER A 154 -6.53 -2.33 -2.57
C SER A 154 -5.23 -1.50 -2.51
N TYR A 155 -5.33 -0.21 -2.21
CA TYR A 155 -4.21 0.72 -2.13
C TYR A 155 -4.33 1.70 -0.96
N GLY A 156 -3.18 2.27 -0.58
CA GLY A 156 -3.09 3.35 0.39
C GLY A 156 -1.92 4.27 0.08
N HIS A 157 -1.70 5.26 0.93
CA HIS A 157 -0.57 6.17 0.81
C HIS A 157 0.08 6.44 2.16
N TRP A 158 1.39 6.65 2.13
CA TRP A 158 2.20 6.99 3.30
C TRP A 158 2.25 8.51 3.50
N LEU A 159 2.12 8.96 4.75
CA LEU A 159 2.30 10.35 5.16
C LEU A 159 3.46 10.45 6.16
N GLY A 160 4.44 11.30 5.82
CA GLY A 160 5.61 11.57 6.66
C GLY A 160 6.40 10.33 7.05
N GLY A 161 6.40 9.28 6.20
CA GLY A 161 7.07 8.00 6.48
C GLY A 161 6.55 7.24 7.70
N ARG A 162 5.38 7.61 8.23
CA ARG A 162 4.86 7.10 9.52
C ARG A 162 3.41 6.64 9.44
N PHE A 163 2.52 7.43 8.84
CA PHE A 163 1.11 7.08 8.79
C PHE A 163 0.78 6.41 7.47
N LEU A 164 0.19 5.22 7.52
CA LEU A 164 -0.45 4.62 6.36
C LEU A 164 -1.93 5.00 6.37
N VAL A 165 -2.40 5.58 5.27
CA VAL A 165 -3.80 5.96 5.09
C VAL A 165 -4.43 5.11 4.00
N VAL A 166 -5.55 4.49 4.32
CA VAL A 166 -6.27 3.55 3.44
C VAL A 166 -7.76 3.90 3.50
N GLN A 167 -8.42 3.95 2.34
CA GLN A 167 -9.87 4.08 2.30
C GLN A 167 -10.53 2.74 2.67
N ALA A 168 -11.66 2.83 3.36
CA ALA A 168 -12.45 1.67 3.77
C ALA A 168 -13.92 1.93 3.45
N ALA A 169 -14.73 0.88 3.36
CA ALA A 169 -16.17 1.03 3.20
C ALA A 169 -16.75 2.01 4.23
N GLY A 170 -17.62 2.91 3.77
CA GLY A 170 -18.47 3.69 4.66
C GLY A 170 -19.45 2.81 5.43
N PRO A 171 -20.08 3.37 6.47
CA PRO A 171 -21.00 2.60 7.29
C PRO A 171 -22.25 2.20 6.50
N ASP A 172 -22.71 0.96 6.69
CA ASP A 172 -23.84 0.40 5.92
C ASP A 172 -25.16 1.11 6.19
N ASP A 173 -25.32 1.71 7.38
CA ASP A 173 -26.50 2.45 7.79
C ASP A 173 -26.45 3.94 7.40
N HIS A 174 -25.43 4.38 6.66
CA HIS A 174 -25.35 5.76 6.22
C HIS A 174 -26.50 6.08 5.24
N PRO A 175 -27.28 7.16 5.45
CA PRO A 175 -28.45 7.46 4.62
C PRO A 175 -28.10 7.78 3.15
N ARG A 176 -26.84 8.16 2.89
CA ARG A 176 -26.30 8.41 1.56
C ARG A 176 -25.49 7.22 0.99
N GLN A 177 -25.46 6.08 1.67
CA GLN A 177 -24.72 4.92 1.17
C GLN A 177 -25.39 4.35 -0.06
N THR A 178 -24.58 3.98 -1.05
CA THR A 178 -25.05 3.32 -2.26
C THR A 178 -24.15 2.13 -2.57
N TYR A 179 -24.76 1.06 -3.08
CA TYR A 179 -24.06 -0.15 -3.48
C TYR A 179 -24.21 -0.32 -5.00
N GLY A 180 -23.10 -0.15 -5.71
CA GLY A 180 -23.01 -0.43 -7.14
C GLY A 180 -22.34 -1.79 -7.39
N PRO A 181 -22.67 -2.48 -8.49
CA PRO A 181 -21.93 -3.68 -8.88
C PRO A 181 -20.46 -3.35 -9.16
N GLY A 182 -19.54 -4.05 -8.47
CA GLY A 182 -18.10 -3.99 -8.75
C GLY A 182 -17.31 -2.84 -8.10
N LEU A 183 -17.89 -2.11 -7.14
CA LEU A 183 -17.19 -1.04 -6.42
C LEU A 183 -17.34 -1.22 -4.91
N LEU A 184 -16.27 -0.93 -4.17
CA LEU A 184 -16.35 -0.57 -2.75
C LEU A 184 -17.43 0.51 -2.64
N CYS A 185 -18.50 0.23 -1.90
CA CYS A 185 -19.55 1.17 -1.46
C CYS A 185 -19.45 2.58 -2.08
N THR A 186 -20.19 2.84 -3.15
CA THR A 186 -19.92 3.96 -4.07
C THR A 186 -20.27 5.33 -3.52
N GLY A 187 -21.01 5.41 -2.41
CA GLY A 187 -21.53 6.67 -1.91
C GLY A 187 -20.62 7.32 -0.87
N ILE A 188 -20.25 6.55 0.15
CA ILE A 188 -19.65 7.06 1.37
C ILE A 188 -18.53 6.13 1.81
N VAL A 189 -17.41 6.73 2.18
CA VAL A 189 -16.12 6.07 2.43
C VAL A 189 -15.64 6.45 3.83
N SER A 190 -15.14 5.46 4.57
CA SER A 190 -14.41 5.65 5.83
C SER A 190 -12.91 5.74 5.55
N VAL A 191 -12.15 6.25 6.50
CA VAL A 191 -10.67 6.29 6.38
C VAL A 191 -10.03 5.51 7.52
N LEU A 192 -9.20 4.53 7.20
CA LEU A 192 -8.29 3.89 8.14
C LEU A 192 -6.95 4.63 8.13
N ILE A 193 -6.46 4.99 9.31
CA ILE A 193 -5.13 5.58 9.53
C ILE A 193 -4.38 4.67 10.50
N HIS A 194 -3.27 4.10 10.04
CA HIS A 194 -2.37 3.32 10.86
C HIS A 194 -1.09 4.10 11.16
N ASP A 195 -0.72 4.21 12.42
CA ASP A 195 0.51 4.85 12.89
C ASP A 195 1.55 3.78 13.26
N VAL A 196 2.52 3.58 12.37
CA VAL A 196 3.56 2.55 12.56
C VAL A 196 4.50 2.84 13.73
N ALA A 197 4.64 4.11 14.14
CA ALA A 197 5.52 4.45 15.25
C ALA A 197 4.96 3.95 16.59
N HIS A 198 3.63 3.86 16.70
CA HIS A 198 2.92 3.44 17.91
C HIS A 198 2.17 2.12 17.75
N GLY A 199 2.13 1.54 16.54
CA GLY A 199 1.35 0.34 16.24
C GLY A 199 -0.16 0.54 16.40
N SER A 200 -0.65 1.78 16.37
CA SER A 200 -2.07 2.10 16.61
C SER A 200 -2.81 2.28 15.29
N THR A 201 -4.09 1.89 15.28
CA THR A 201 -4.97 2.03 14.11
C THR A 201 -6.22 2.77 14.53
N ARG A 202 -6.61 3.78 13.76
CA ARG A 202 -7.87 4.50 13.93
C ARG A 202 -8.66 4.47 12.63
N THR A 203 -9.94 4.12 12.73
CA THR A 203 -10.88 4.23 11.61
C THR A 203 -11.78 5.42 11.85
N LEU A 204 -11.78 6.35 10.90
CA LEU A 204 -12.64 7.51 10.88
C LEU A 204 -13.86 7.17 10.04
N VAL A 205 -14.99 7.06 10.72
CA VAL A 205 -16.28 6.76 10.11
C VAL A 205 -17.07 8.06 9.99
N PRO A 206 -17.60 8.42 8.81
CA PRO A 206 -18.51 9.56 8.66
C PRO A 206 -19.84 9.31 9.39
N GLY A 207 -20.31 10.32 10.12
CA GLY A 207 -21.65 10.37 10.68
C GLY A 207 -22.71 10.62 9.61
N PRO A 208 -24.01 10.48 9.93
CA PRO A 208 -25.11 10.40 8.95
C PRO A 208 -25.31 11.65 8.09
N HIS A 209 -24.71 12.78 8.45
CA HIS A 209 -24.79 14.05 7.71
C HIS A 209 -23.50 14.40 6.98
N GLU A 210 -22.41 13.66 7.24
CA GLU A 210 -21.13 13.86 6.58
C GLU A 210 -21.15 13.21 5.19
N THR A 211 -20.43 13.80 4.24
CA THR A 211 -20.41 13.33 2.85
C THR A 211 -18.98 13.04 2.44
N TRP A 212 -18.47 11.90 2.87
CA TRP A 212 -17.09 11.50 2.62
C TRP A 212 -17.06 10.64 1.35
N THR A 213 -16.83 11.27 0.20
CA THR A 213 -16.90 10.61 -1.11
C THR A 213 -15.52 10.24 -1.66
N ASP A 214 -14.51 11.06 -1.40
CA ASP A 214 -13.10 10.76 -1.70
C ASP A 214 -12.22 11.38 -0.61
N PRO A 215 -12.26 10.83 0.61
CA PRO A 215 -11.59 11.46 1.71
C PRO A 215 -10.07 11.38 1.55
N ARG A 216 -9.39 12.51 1.80
CA ARG A 216 -7.93 12.67 1.77
C ARG A 216 -7.42 13.10 3.13
N VAL A 217 -6.24 12.62 3.49
CA VAL A 217 -5.56 12.98 4.75
C VAL A 217 -4.24 13.64 4.42
N VAL A 218 -3.96 14.76 5.06
CA VAL A 218 -2.71 15.51 4.90
C VAL A 218 -2.07 15.72 6.27
N LEU A 219 -0.77 15.46 6.36
CA LEU A 219 0.01 15.79 7.55
C LEU A 219 0.52 17.23 7.44
N SER A 220 0.12 18.10 8.38
CA SER A 220 0.54 19.51 8.43
C SER A 220 0.77 19.96 9.87
N GLY A 221 1.97 20.46 10.17
CA GLY A 221 2.29 21.05 11.48
C GLY A 221 1.99 20.14 12.69
N GLY A 222 2.23 18.83 12.58
CA GLY A 222 1.93 17.87 13.66
C GLY A 222 0.46 17.47 13.78
N THR A 223 -0.38 17.83 12.81
CA THR A 223 -1.79 17.44 12.76
C THR A 223 -2.10 16.67 11.48
N LEU A 224 -3.01 15.70 11.59
CA LEU A 224 -3.63 15.04 10.44
C LEU A 224 -4.92 15.80 10.12
N ARG A 225 -4.94 16.45 8.98
CA ARG A 225 -6.11 17.13 8.41
C ARG A 225 -6.82 16.19 7.48
N VAL A 226 -8.11 15.95 7.72
CA VAL A 226 -8.95 15.07 6.93
C VAL A 226 -9.92 15.93 6.15
N TYR A 227 -9.92 15.77 4.84
CA TYR A 227 -10.83 16.43 3.91
C TYR A 227 -11.75 15.35 3.36
N ALA A 228 -13.05 15.49 3.58
CA ALA A 228 -14.08 14.52 3.20
C ALA A 228 -14.27 14.44 1.68
N THR A 229 -14.01 15.55 0.98
CA THR A 229 -14.22 15.68 -0.46
C THR A 229 -13.05 16.43 -1.14
N PRO A 230 -12.91 16.30 -2.47
CA PRO A 230 -11.93 17.08 -3.24
C PRO A 230 -12.16 18.60 -3.15
N GLU A 231 -13.42 19.05 -3.00
CA GLU A 231 -13.75 20.47 -2.86
C GLU A 231 -13.27 21.02 -1.52
N ALA A 232 -13.46 20.26 -0.43
CA ALA A 232 -12.95 20.61 0.89
C ALA A 232 -11.41 20.72 0.89
N LEU A 233 -10.73 19.78 0.21
CA LEU A 233 -9.28 19.81 0.00
C LEU A 233 -8.85 21.05 -0.79
N SER A 234 -9.54 21.35 -1.90
CA SER A 234 -9.21 22.49 -2.76
C SER A 234 -9.40 23.84 -2.06
N ALA A 235 -10.34 23.93 -1.13
CA ALA A 235 -10.60 25.11 -0.32
C ALA A 235 -9.72 25.19 0.95
N ASP A 236 -8.89 24.18 1.23
CA ASP A 236 -8.16 23.97 2.49
C ASP A 236 -9.06 24.10 3.73
N VAL A 237 -10.26 23.53 3.67
CA VAL A 237 -11.20 23.46 4.80
C VAL A 237 -11.31 22.01 5.27
N PRO A 238 -10.54 21.59 6.29
CA PRO A 238 -10.59 20.20 6.76
C PRO A 238 -11.87 19.93 7.54
N ASP A 239 -12.50 18.80 7.27
CA ASP A 239 -13.67 18.29 7.99
C ASP A 239 -13.31 17.75 9.37
N ARG A 240 -12.11 17.17 9.53
CA ARG A 240 -11.57 16.76 10.82
C ARG A 240 -10.11 17.14 10.96
N ILE A 241 -9.72 17.50 12.17
CA ILE A 241 -8.32 17.72 12.54
C ILE A 241 -8.02 16.82 13.71
N LEU A 242 -6.99 15.99 13.55
CA LEU A 242 -6.56 15.04 14.57
C LEU A 242 -5.11 15.34 14.96
N PRO A 243 -4.72 15.12 16.22
CA PRO A 243 -3.31 15.15 16.57
C PRO A 243 -2.58 14.00 15.87
N ALA A 244 -1.38 14.29 15.35
CA ALA A 244 -0.46 13.26 14.85
C ALA A 244 0.24 12.53 16.01
N GLU A 245 0.30 13.14 17.19
CA GLU A 245 0.70 12.46 18.42
C GLU A 245 -0.50 11.69 18.98
N SER A 246 -0.30 10.41 19.32
CA SER A 246 -1.33 9.67 20.06
C SER A 246 -1.43 10.31 21.45
N PRO A 247 -2.65 10.51 22.01
CA PRO A 247 -2.76 10.84 23.42
C PRO A 247 -2.04 9.74 24.21
N SER A 248 -1.09 10.14 25.05
CA SER A 248 -0.46 9.23 26.00
C SER A 248 -1.55 8.63 26.90
N GLU A 249 -1.72 7.31 26.84
CA GLU A 249 -2.57 6.55 27.75
C GLU A 249 -2.12 6.68 29.22
#